data_AF-A0AAD1AQL8-F1
#
_entry.id   AF-A0AAD1AQL8-F1
#
_cell.length_a   1.000
_cell.length_b   1.000
_cell.length_c   1.000
_cell.angle_alpha   90.00
_cell.angle_beta   90.00
_cell.angle_gamma   90.00
#
_symmetry.space_group_name_H-M   'P 1'
#
loop_
_entity.id
_entity.type
_entity.pdbx_description
1 polymer ?
#
loop_
_entity_poly.entity_id
_entity_poly.type
_entity_poly.pdbx_seq_one_letter_code
_entity_poly.pdbx_strand_id
1 'polypeptide(L)' 'MAAEHPDVLLLGPQVRYLEGDFKAALSIPVAVINMSDYGLMKGDRVLQTALDLKA' A
#
# COMPACT_ATOMS: atom_id res chain seq x y z
N MET A 1 19.35 -12.62 -6.12
CA MET A 1 18.43 -11.47 -6.06
C MET A 1 17.84 -11.50 -4.67
N ALA A 2 18.08 -10.47 -3.84
CA ALA A 2 17.53 -10.44 -2.49
C ALA A 2 16.00 -10.51 -2.61
N ALA A 3 15.38 -11.49 -1.95
CA ALA A 3 13.94 -11.49 -1.81
C ALA A 3 13.62 -10.26 -0.98
N GLU A 4 13.05 -9.22 -1.60
CA GLU A 4 12.58 -8.07 -0.85
C GLU A 4 11.38 -8.53 -0.03
N HIS A 5 11.47 -8.32 1.29
CA HIS A 5 10.42 -8.64 2.24
C HIS A 5 9.80 -7.31 2.67
N PRO A 6 8.84 -6.77 1.90
CA PRO A 6 8.17 -5.53 2.27
C PRO A 6 7.38 -5.73 3.56
N ASP A 7 7.40 -4.73 4.45
CA ASP A 7 6.58 -4.74 5.67
C ASP A 7 5.11 -4.41 5.38
N VAL A 8 4.83 -3.61 4.35
CA VAL A 8 3.51 -3.13 3.95
C VAL A 8 3.47 -3.01 2.42
N LEU A 9 2.34 -3.34 1.81
CA LEU A 9 2.08 -3.13 0.37
C LEU A 9 1.04 -2.03 0.18
N LEU A 10 1.43 -0.95 -0.50
CA LEU A 10 0.51 0.11 -0.92
C LEU A 10 0.25 0.03 -2.42
N LEU A 11 -1.02 -0.10 -2.79
CA LEU A 11 -1.48 -0.18 -4.17
C LEU A 11 -1.90 1.19 -4.68
N GLY A 12 -1.50 1.51 -5.92
CA GLY A 12 -2.02 2.69 -6.60
C GLY A 12 -3.53 2.59 -6.82
N PRO A 13 -4.27 3.72 -6.85
CA PRO A 13 -5.73 3.72 -6.97
C PRO A 13 -6.24 3.05 -8.25
N GLN A 14 -5.42 3.02 -9.30
CA GLN A 14 -5.73 2.41 -10.60
C GLN A 14 -5.84 0.87 -10.54
N VAL A 15 -5.16 0.23 -9.60
CA VAL A 15 -5.10 -1.24 -9.46
C VAL A 15 -5.81 -1.72 -8.19
N ARG A 16 -6.74 -0.92 -7.66
CA ARG A 16 -7.54 -1.24 -6.46
C ARG A 16 -8.19 -2.62 -6.50
N TYR A 17 -8.60 -3.09 -7.68
CA TYR A 17 -9.26 -4.39 -7.83
C TYR A 17 -8.39 -5.57 -7.37
N LEU A 18 -7.05 -5.41 -7.36
CA LEU A 18 -6.09 -6.43 -6.89
C LEU A 18 -5.96 -6.47 -5.36
N GLU A 19 -6.52 -5.51 -4.62
CA GLU A 19 -6.36 -5.42 -3.16
C GLU A 19 -6.82 -6.70 -2.45
N GLY A 20 -7.96 -7.25 -2.87
CA GLY A 20 -8.50 -8.49 -2.31
C GLY A 20 -7.58 -9.69 -2.55
N ASP A 21 -7.06 -9.82 -3.77
CA ASP A 21 -6.17 -10.92 -4.16
C ASP A 21 -4.87 -10.86 -3.35
N PHE A 22 -4.27 -9.67 -3.18
CA PHE A 22 -3.06 -9.50 -2.39
C PHE A 22 -3.29 -9.68 -0.89
N LYS A 23 -4.43 -9.23 -0.35
CA LYS A 23 -4.81 -9.50 1.05
C LYS A 23 -4.96 -10.99 1.35
N ALA A 24 -5.40 -11.77 0.35
CA ALA A 24 -5.51 -13.23 0.49
C ALA A 24 -4.17 -13.95 0.33
N ALA A 25 -3.28 -13.43 -0.52
CA ALA A 25 -2.00 -14.06 -0.85
C ALA A 25 -0.86 -13.69 0.11
N LEU A 26 -0.93 -12.53 0.77
CA LEU A 26 0.16 -11.98 1.58
C LEU A 26 -0.21 -11.90 3.06
N SER A 27 0.78 -12.11 3.93
CA SER A 27 0.65 -11.95 5.38
C SER A 27 0.93 -10.53 5.87
N ILE A 28 1.26 -9.61 4.97
CA ILE A 28 1.57 -8.22 5.28
C ILE A 28 0.34 -7.32 5.05
N PRO A 29 0.24 -6.19 5.74
CA PRO A 29 -0.84 -5.23 5.49
C PRO A 29 -0.82 -4.74 4.05
N VAL A 30 -1.98 -4.81 3.40
CA VAL A 30 -2.20 -4.30 2.04
C VAL A 30 -3.27 -3.22 2.10
N ALA A 31 -2.99 -2.07 1.51
CA ALA A 31 -3.97 -0.98 1.39
C ALA A 31 -3.84 -0.25 0.06
N VAL A 32 -4.90 0.45 -0.32
CA VAL A 32 -4.93 1.28 -1.53
C VAL A 32 -4.67 2.72 -1.14
N ILE A 33 -3.73 3.36 -1.83
CA ILE A 33 -3.41 4.77 -1.64
C ILE A 33 -4.65 5.62 -1.95
N ASN A 34 -4.92 6.61 -1.08
CA ASN A 34 -5.97 7.58 -1.34
C ASN A 34 -5.73 8.28 -2.70
N MET A 35 -6.76 8.35 -3.54
CA MET A 35 -6.62 8.87 -4.91
C MET A 35 -6.16 10.34 -4.92
N SER A 36 -6.63 11.16 -3.97
CA SER A 36 -6.23 12.56 -3.87
C SER A 36 -4.77 12.69 -3.42
N ASP A 37 -4.33 11.89 -2.46
CA ASP A 37 -2.93 11.93 -2.00
C ASP A 37 -1.98 11.40 -3.08
N TYR A 38 -2.39 10.38 -3.84
CA TYR A 38 -1.66 9.88 -5.01
C TYR A 38 -1.58 10.94 -6.13
N GLY A 39 -2.70 11.56 -6.49
CA GLY A 39 -2.77 12.53 -7.58
C GLY A 39 -2.07 13.85 -7.26
N LEU A 40 -2.05 14.26 -5.98
CA LEU A 40 -1.37 15.47 -5.51
C LEU A 40 0.05 15.21 -5.02
N MET A 41 0.56 13.98 -5.16
CA MET A 41 1.91 13.57 -4.74
C MET A 41 2.22 13.88 -3.26
N LYS A 42 1.24 13.70 -2.37
CA LYS A 42 1.38 13.93 -0.92
C LYS A 42 2.08 12.76 -0.24
N GLY A 43 3.37 12.60 -0.52
CA GLY A 43 4.18 11.48 -0.05
C GLY A 43 4.24 11.36 1.48
N ASP A 44 4.14 12.47 2.21
CA ASP A 44 4.03 12.53 3.66
C ASP A 44 2.79 11.76 4.17
N ARG A 45 1.64 11.95 3.53
CA ARG A 45 0.38 11.26 3.88
C ARG A 45 0.39 9.80 3.46
N VAL A 46 0.96 9.50 2.31
CA VAL A 46 1.14 8.12 1.84
C VAL A 46 2.06 7.36 2.80
N LEU A 47 3.14 7.98 3.25
CA LEU A 47 4.04 7.41 4.26
C LEU A 47 3.33 7.20 5.59
N GLN A 48 2.58 8.20 6.08
CA GLN A 48 1.83 8.06 7.32
C GLN A 48 0.84 6.89 7.25
N THR A 49 0.14 6.73 6.13
CA THR A 49 -0.76 5.59 5.89
C THR A 49 -0.02 4.25 6.01
N ALA A 50 1.19 4.15 5.47
CA ALA A 50 2.00 2.93 5.60
C ALA A 50 2.41 2.66 7.06
N LEU A 51 2.79 3.70 7.79
CA LEU A 51 3.19 3.58 9.20
C LEU A 51 2.03 3.17 10.10
N ASP A 52 0.83 3.72 9.86
CA ASP A 52 -0.39 3.40 10.61
C ASP A 52 -0.83 1.94 10.40
N LEU A 53 -0.48 1.33 9.26
CA LEU A 53 -0.78 -0.07 8.97
C LEU A 53 0.23 -1.05 9.58
N LYS A 54 1.44 -0.59 9.91
CA LYS A 54 2.50 -1.38 10.52
C LYS A 54 2.38 -1.44 12.05
N ALA A 55 1.72 -0.45 12.65
CA ALA A 55 1.48 -0.34 14.09
C ALA A 55 0.37 -1.27 14.59
#